data_AF-A0AAW3V0H8-F1
#
_entry.id   AF-A0AAW3V0H8-F1
#
_cell.length_a   1.000
_cell.length_b   1.000
_cell.length_c   1.000
_cell.angle_alpha   90.00
_cell.angle_beta   90.00
_cell.angle_gamma   90.00
#
_symmetry.space_group_name_H-M   'P 1'
#
loop_
_entity.id
_entity.type
_entity.pdbx_description
1 polymer ?
#
loop_
_entity_poly.entity_id
_entity_poly.type
_entity_poly.pdbx_seq_one_letter_code
_entity_poly.pdbx_strand_id
1 'polypeptide(L)'
;MSNNYYDATGVLVFDGSPVVTPVIRALFSPFSLDERYPGGDQCYIARVAESTNTSWSAVKESVLEWAQDFGIGVSGEDEDLEPERVFRALGEKLGAGGPQFNSLVFEAISTDEDQEADVKVLFHLATLLNDGHNLLAIQYEGCWSSSKARLGEFGGEGEYVSRHLRLYSSSTRAVQLGEDIDRHLRGNDVANAAQAMLKSVRRLLDSVLHDGQRAEITSSIAAALSSGQDLQAT
;
A
#
# COMPACT_ATOMS: atom_id res chain seq x y z
N MET A 1 8.09 7.80 28.36
CA MET A 1 7.21 7.18 27.34
C MET A 1 7.53 7.88 26.03
N SER A 2 8.10 7.18 25.05
CA SER A 2 8.33 7.77 23.73
C SER A 2 7.00 7.75 22.99
N ASN A 3 6.43 8.93 22.71
CA ASN A 3 5.40 9.03 21.70
C ASN A 3 6.10 8.88 20.35
N ASN A 4 5.84 7.77 19.66
CA ASN A 4 6.29 7.58 18.30
C ASN A 4 5.23 8.19 17.39
N TYR A 5 5.50 9.41 16.93
CA TYR A 5 4.67 10.08 15.94
C TYR A 5 5.09 9.56 14.57
N TYR A 6 4.15 9.06 13.78
CA TYR A 6 4.42 8.67 12.41
C TYR A 6 3.51 9.50 11.50
N ASP A 7 4.14 10.24 10.60
CA ASP A 7 3.44 11.04 9.60
C ASP A 7 3.75 10.48 8.21
N ALA A 8 2.74 10.49 7.34
CA ALA A 8 2.88 10.08 5.97
C ALA A 8 1.88 10.82 5.07
N THR A 9 2.27 10.94 3.80
CA THR A 9 1.42 11.47 2.74
C THR A 9 1.53 10.59 1.51
N GLY A 10 0.50 10.60 0.69
CA GLY A 10 0.51 9.91 -0.56
C GLY A 10 -0.55 10.39 -1.53
N VAL A 11 -0.62 9.69 -2.65
CA VAL A 11 -1.66 9.87 -3.66
C VAL A 11 -2.27 8.55 -4.07
N LEU A 12 -3.58 8.57 -4.26
CA LEU A 12 -4.34 7.60 -5.03
C LEU A 12 -4.23 7.99 -6.50
N VAL A 13 -3.77 7.08 -7.36
CA VAL A 13 -3.60 7.30 -8.80
C VAL A 13 -4.69 6.55 -9.56
N PHE A 14 -5.43 7.26 -10.41
CA PHE A 14 -6.58 6.73 -11.15
C PHE A 14 -6.31 6.62 -12.65
N ASP A 15 -7.06 5.76 -13.33
CA ASP A 15 -7.06 5.71 -14.80
C ASP A 15 -7.91 6.85 -15.36
N GLY A 16 -7.26 7.97 -15.67
CA GLY A 16 -7.89 9.19 -16.17
C GLY A 16 -8.21 10.18 -15.05
N SER A 17 -9.31 10.93 -15.16
CA SER A 17 -9.66 11.91 -14.13
C SER A 17 -10.06 11.21 -12.81
N PRO A 18 -9.67 11.75 -11.64
CA PRO A 18 -9.96 11.15 -10.35
C PRO A 18 -11.45 11.10 -10.15
N VAL A 19 -11.93 9.91 -9.82
CA VAL A 19 -13.32 9.71 -9.43
C VAL A 19 -13.29 9.20 -8.01
N VAL A 20 -13.52 10.09 -7.05
CA VAL A 20 -13.77 9.71 -5.66
C VAL A 20 -15.19 9.16 -5.57
N THR A 21 -15.31 7.88 -5.92
CA THR A 21 -16.53 7.10 -5.76
C THR A 21 -16.82 6.81 -4.29
N PRO A 22 -18.02 6.32 -3.96
CA PRO A 22 -18.34 5.94 -2.59
C PRO A 22 -17.37 4.92 -1.98
N VAL A 23 -16.88 3.93 -2.74
CA VAL A 23 -15.87 2.97 -2.24
C VAL A 23 -14.56 3.66 -1.89
N ILE A 24 -14.04 4.55 -2.75
CA ILE A 24 -12.82 5.32 -2.44
C ILE A 24 -13.03 6.20 -1.21
N ARG A 25 -14.18 6.86 -1.11
CA ARG A 25 -14.50 7.72 0.02
C ARG A 25 -14.55 6.90 1.31
N ALA A 26 -15.23 5.76 1.33
CA ALA A 26 -15.35 4.91 2.51
C ALA A 26 -14.00 4.35 2.99
N LEU A 27 -13.13 3.93 2.07
CA LEU A 27 -11.84 3.33 2.43
C LEU A 27 -10.78 4.36 2.85
N PHE A 28 -10.82 5.58 2.28
CA PHE A 28 -9.71 6.54 2.41
C PHE A 28 -10.07 7.85 3.12
N SER A 29 -11.33 8.13 3.46
CA SER A 29 -11.68 9.30 4.27
C SER A 29 -10.92 9.40 5.60
N PRO A 30 -10.66 8.30 6.33
CA PRO A 30 -9.81 8.33 7.54
C PRO A 30 -8.40 8.90 7.31
N PHE A 31 -7.91 8.84 6.06
CA PHE A 31 -6.61 9.35 5.64
C PHE A 31 -6.67 10.77 5.07
N SER A 32 -7.53 11.66 5.61
CA SER A 32 -7.64 13.05 5.15
C SER A 32 -7.72 13.21 3.62
N LEU A 33 -8.55 12.38 2.98
CA LEU A 33 -8.70 12.33 1.53
C LEU A 33 -9.06 13.72 0.97
N ASP A 34 -8.24 14.24 0.06
CA ASP A 34 -8.51 15.45 -0.71
C ASP A 34 -8.56 15.12 -2.21
N GLU A 35 -9.75 15.24 -2.77
CA GLU A 35 -10.04 14.96 -4.19
C GLU A 35 -9.53 16.03 -5.16
N ARG A 36 -9.12 17.20 -4.65
CA ARG A 36 -8.74 18.37 -5.46
C ARG A 36 -7.23 18.60 -5.50
N TYR A 37 -6.49 17.93 -4.63
CA TYR A 37 -5.04 18.04 -4.52
C TYR A 37 -4.40 16.65 -4.76
N PRO A 38 -3.29 16.53 -5.51
CA PRO A 38 -2.62 17.59 -6.27
C PRO A 38 -3.34 17.98 -7.58
N GLY A 39 -4.42 17.28 -7.94
CA GLY A 39 -5.15 17.42 -9.20
C GLY A 39 -4.65 16.42 -10.26
N GLY A 40 -5.04 16.61 -11.51
CA GLY A 40 -4.68 15.67 -12.58
C GLY A 40 -5.49 14.39 -12.47
N ASP A 41 -4.81 13.23 -12.39
CA ASP A 41 -5.31 11.85 -12.19
C ASP A 41 -5.12 11.36 -10.74
N GLN A 42 -4.88 12.27 -9.80
CA GLN A 42 -4.51 11.97 -8.42
C GLN A 42 -5.42 12.62 -7.37
N CYS A 43 -5.64 11.88 -6.28
CA CYS A 43 -6.20 12.40 -5.03
C CYS A 43 -5.20 12.21 -3.89
N TYR A 44 -5.10 13.18 -3.00
CA TYR A 44 -4.19 13.18 -1.87
C TYR A 44 -4.78 12.41 -0.68
N ILE A 45 -3.90 11.71 0.03
CA ILE A 45 -4.17 11.10 1.33
C ILE A 45 -3.03 11.40 2.28
N ALA A 46 -3.32 11.44 3.57
CA ALA A 46 -2.34 11.63 4.63
C ALA A 46 -2.72 10.92 5.92
N ARG A 47 -1.69 10.47 6.61
CA ARG A 47 -1.71 10.13 8.02
C ARG A 47 -0.87 11.16 8.75
N VAL A 48 -1.47 11.85 9.69
CA VAL A 48 -0.79 12.83 10.54
C VAL A 48 -1.11 12.45 11.97
N ALA A 49 -0.11 12.03 12.73
CA ALA A 49 -0.27 11.32 14.01
C ALA A 49 -1.18 12.04 15.02
N GLU A 50 -1.24 13.37 14.97
CA GLU A 50 -2.03 14.17 15.91
C GLU A 50 -3.40 14.63 15.37
N SER A 51 -3.70 14.38 14.09
CA SER A 51 -4.91 14.94 13.43
C SER A 51 -5.72 13.96 12.59
N THR A 52 -5.20 12.78 12.31
CA THR A 52 -5.92 11.73 11.59
C THR A 52 -6.06 10.49 12.44
N ASN A 53 -7.21 9.82 12.37
CA ASN A 53 -7.36 8.47 12.87
C ASN A 53 -7.41 7.51 11.68
N THR A 54 -6.32 6.81 11.41
CA THR A 54 -6.18 5.87 10.28
C THR A 54 -6.30 4.41 10.71
N SER A 55 -6.81 4.18 11.92
CA SER A 55 -7.01 2.84 12.47
C SER A 55 -8.00 2.01 11.64
N TRP A 56 -7.93 0.69 11.80
CA TRP A 56 -8.94 -0.18 11.23
C TRP A 56 -10.34 0.13 11.77
N SER A 57 -10.50 0.54 13.04
CA SER A 57 -11.81 1.01 13.55
C SER A 57 -12.36 2.18 12.75
N ALA A 58 -11.55 3.22 12.49
CA ALA A 58 -12.00 4.38 11.72
C ALA A 58 -12.38 4.01 10.27
N VAL A 59 -11.63 3.11 9.63
CA VAL A 59 -11.98 2.60 8.29
C VAL A 59 -13.29 1.81 8.33
N LYS A 60 -13.46 0.94 9.32
CA LYS A 60 -14.68 0.13 9.50
C LYS A 60 -15.91 1.01 9.73
N GLU A 61 -15.79 2.03 10.56
CA GLU A 61 -16.84 3.03 10.80
C GLU A 61 -17.23 3.75 9.50
N SER A 62 -16.25 4.27 8.75
CA SER A 62 -16.52 4.97 7.48
C SER A 62 -17.19 4.07 6.44
N VAL A 63 -16.81 2.79 6.41
CA VAL A 63 -17.44 1.77 5.55
C VAL A 63 -18.86 1.42 6.01
N LEU A 64 -19.11 1.36 7.31
CA LEU A 64 -20.43 1.12 7.87
C LEU A 64 -21.40 2.28 7.59
N GLU A 65 -20.97 3.52 7.81
CA GLU A 65 -21.74 4.72 7.48
C GLU A 65 -22.15 4.71 6.01
N TRP A 66 -21.20 4.44 5.11
CA TRP A 66 -21.48 4.31 3.69
C TRP A 66 -22.48 3.18 3.38
N ALA A 67 -22.32 2.00 4.01
CA ALA A 67 -23.23 0.88 3.81
C ALA A 67 -24.67 1.23 4.23
N GLN A 68 -24.83 1.96 5.33
CA GLN A 68 -26.14 2.44 5.80
C GLN A 68 -26.77 3.41 4.79
N ASP A 69 -26.01 4.40 4.31
CA ASP A 69 -26.47 5.36 3.30
C ASP A 69 -26.88 4.68 1.99
N PHE A 70 -26.23 3.57 1.65
CA PHE A 70 -26.53 2.78 0.45
C PHE A 70 -27.70 1.79 0.64
N GLY A 71 -28.31 1.77 1.83
CA GLY A 71 -29.41 0.86 2.16
C GLY A 71 -28.99 -0.60 2.25
N ILE A 72 -27.70 -0.87 2.51
CA ILE A 72 -27.21 -2.21 2.81
C ILE A 72 -27.55 -2.46 4.27
N GLY A 73 -28.65 -3.19 4.48
CA GLY A 73 -29.14 -3.54 5.80
C GLY A 73 -28.15 -4.44 6.53
N VAL A 74 -27.23 -3.83 7.27
CA VAL A 74 -26.44 -4.49 8.29
C VAL A 74 -27.28 -4.55 9.58
N SER A 75 -28.50 -5.07 9.48
CA SER A 75 -29.40 -5.22 10.63
C SER A 75 -29.22 -6.61 11.21
N GLY A 76 -28.50 -6.70 12.32
CA GLY A 76 -28.61 -7.77 13.30
C GLY A 76 -28.76 -7.12 14.66
N GLU A 77 -29.68 -7.62 15.48
CA GLU A 77 -29.88 -7.20 16.88
C GLU A 77 -28.70 -7.58 17.81
N ASP A 78 -27.57 -7.99 17.22
CA ASP A 78 -26.33 -8.32 17.93
C ASP A 78 -25.45 -7.07 17.92
N GLU A 79 -25.23 -6.48 19.09
CA GLU A 79 -24.32 -5.33 19.31
C GLU A 79 -22.86 -5.64 18.88
N ASP A 80 -22.57 -6.90 18.54
CA ASP A 80 -21.32 -7.41 17.97
C ASP A 80 -21.41 -7.53 16.42
N LEU A 81 -21.70 -6.43 15.72
CA LEU A 81 -21.61 -6.41 14.26
C LEU A 81 -20.14 -6.51 13.83
N GLU A 82 -19.64 -7.74 13.72
CA GLU A 82 -18.30 -8.05 13.23
C GLU A 82 -18.04 -7.27 11.93
N PRO A 83 -17.09 -6.31 11.91
CA PRO A 83 -16.88 -5.40 10.78
C PRO A 83 -16.60 -6.12 9.46
N GLU A 84 -16.08 -7.35 9.52
CA GLU A 84 -15.94 -8.25 8.38
C GLU A 84 -17.25 -8.51 7.63
N ARG A 85 -18.39 -8.56 8.35
CA ARG A 85 -19.73 -8.75 7.76
C ARG A 85 -20.11 -7.60 6.85
N VAL A 86 -19.73 -6.37 7.21
CA VAL A 86 -19.98 -5.17 6.38
C VAL A 86 -19.22 -5.30 5.06
N PHE A 87 -17.91 -5.58 5.12
CA PHE A 87 -17.12 -5.80 3.91
C PHE A 87 -17.68 -6.93 3.05
N ARG A 88 -18.07 -8.06 3.65
CA ARG A 88 -18.69 -9.19 2.92
C ARG A 88 -20.01 -8.80 2.24
N ALA A 89 -20.90 -8.10 2.94
CA ALA A 89 -22.17 -7.63 2.38
C ALA A 89 -21.95 -6.64 1.22
N LEU A 90 -20.95 -5.76 1.33
CA LEU A 90 -20.56 -4.85 0.25
C LEU A 90 -20.00 -5.62 -0.94
N GLY A 91 -19.14 -6.60 -0.68
CA GLY A 91 -18.61 -7.50 -1.70
C GLY A 91 -19.73 -8.20 -2.45
N GLU A 92 -20.70 -8.77 -1.76
CA GLU A 92 -21.88 -9.39 -2.39
C GLU A 92 -22.69 -8.38 -3.22
N LYS A 93 -22.95 -7.19 -2.67
CA LYS A 93 -23.73 -6.15 -3.35
C LYS A 93 -23.07 -5.65 -4.63
N LEU A 94 -21.75 -5.52 -4.62
CA LEU A 94 -20.94 -5.08 -5.76
C LEU A 94 -20.51 -6.22 -6.68
N GLY A 95 -20.89 -7.46 -6.39
CA GLY A 95 -20.50 -8.63 -7.19
C GLY A 95 -19.02 -9.04 -7.04
N ALA A 96 -18.32 -8.50 -6.04
CA ALA A 96 -16.94 -8.83 -5.68
C ALA A 96 -16.84 -9.95 -4.62
N GLY A 97 -17.98 -10.42 -4.12
CA GLY A 97 -18.06 -11.51 -3.14
C GLY A 97 -17.44 -12.80 -3.69
N GLY A 98 -16.68 -13.51 -2.86
CA GLY A 98 -16.04 -14.77 -3.25
C GLY A 98 -14.90 -15.18 -2.33
N PRO A 99 -14.28 -16.36 -2.56
CA PRO A 99 -13.22 -16.88 -1.70
C PRO A 99 -12.04 -15.92 -1.55
N GLN A 100 -11.60 -15.29 -2.63
CA GLN A 100 -10.47 -14.36 -2.60
C GLN A 100 -10.76 -13.11 -1.75
N PHE A 101 -11.93 -12.50 -1.93
CA PHE A 101 -12.35 -11.34 -1.15
C PHE A 101 -12.55 -11.70 0.33
N ASN A 102 -13.17 -12.84 0.61
CA ASN A 102 -13.40 -13.31 1.99
C ASN A 102 -12.07 -13.64 2.70
N SER A 103 -11.11 -14.26 2.01
CA SER A 103 -9.77 -14.49 2.53
C SER A 103 -9.06 -13.17 2.83
N LEU A 104 -9.12 -12.18 1.94
CA LEU A 104 -8.54 -10.86 2.19
C LEU A 104 -9.14 -10.19 3.43
N VAL A 105 -10.48 -10.18 3.52
CA VAL A 105 -11.20 -9.61 4.68
C VAL A 105 -10.77 -10.29 5.98
N PHE A 106 -10.68 -11.62 5.98
CA PHE A 106 -10.33 -12.40 7.18
C PHE A 106 -8.85 -12.31 7.56
N GLU A 107 -7.94 -12.30 6.59
CA GLU A 107 -6.49 -12.37 6.85
C GLU A 107 -5.85 -11.00 7.07
N ALA A 108 -6.40 -9.94 6.46
CA ALA A 108 -5.72 -8.67 6.32
C ALA A 108 -6.36 -7.52 7.09
N ILE A 109 -7.64 -7.63 7.44
CA ILE A 109 -8.31 -6.67 8.33
C ILE A 109 -7.98 -7.08 9.76
N SER A 110 -7.36 -6.17 10.52
CA SER A 110 -6.99 -6.50 11.89
C SER A 110 -8.24 -6.61 12.79
N THR A 111 -8.20 -7.60 13.67
CA THR A 111 -9.09 -7.68 14.83
C THR A 111 -8.68 -6.68 15.92
N ASP A 112 -7.44 -6.20 15.90
CA ASP A 112 -6.99 -5.08 16.73
C ASP A 112 -7.49 -3.78 16.11
N GLU A 113 -8.48 -3.18 16.75
CA GLU A 113 -9.17 -1.99 16.26
C GLU A 113 -8.30 -0.74 16.29
N ASP A 114 -7.33 -0.67 17.19
CA ASP A 114 -6.40 0.45 17.32
C ASP A 114 -5.22 0.34 16.34
N GLN A 115 -5.07 -0.82 15.67
CA GLN A 115 -4.05 -1.01 14.67
C GLN A 115 -4.37 -0.19 13.41
N GLU A 116 -3.36 0.51 12.92
CA GLU A 116 -3.42 1.32 11.69
C GLU A 116 -3.76 0.47 10.47
N ALA A 117 -4.66 0.99 9.64
CA ALA A 117 -5.05 0.35 8.40
C ALA A 117 -3.89 0.42 7.39
N ASP A 118 -3.56 -0.71 6.80
CA ASP A 118 -2.46 -0.81 5.86
C ASP A 118 -2.93 -0.43 4.45
N VAL A 119 -2.28 0.57 3.85
CA VAL A 119 -2.59 1.07 2.50
C VAL A 119 -2.55 -0.02 1.44
N LYS A 120 -1.76 -1.09 1.61
CA LYS A 120 -1.74 -2.25 0.71
C LYS A 120 -3.08 -2.99 0.71
N VAL A 121 -3.69 -3.12 1.90
CA VAL A 121 -4.94 -3.87 2.10
C VAL A 121 -6.08 -3.02 1.57
N LEU A 122 -6.05 -1.72 1.86
CA LEU A 122 -7.02 -0.76 1.31
C LEU A 122 -6.98 -0.73 -0.22
N PHE A 123 -5.79 -0.77 -0.83
CA PHE A 123 -5.65 -0.87 -2.29
C PHE A 123 -6.29 -2.16 -2.84
N HIS A 124 -6.05 -3.30 -2.19
CA HIS A 124 -6.63 -4.58 -2.60
C HIS A 124 -8.15 -4.61 -2.43
N LEU A 125 -8.66 -4.09 -1.30
CA LEU A 125 -10.09 -3.94 -1.06
C LEU A 125 -10.73 -3.04 -2.13
N ALA A 126 -10.17 -1.87 -2.40
CA ALA A 126 -10.65 -0.97 -3.45
C ALA A 126 -10.63 -1.65 -4.84
N THR A 127 -9.56 -2.36 -5.17
CA THR A 127 -9.45 -3.06 -6.46
C THR A 127 -10.55 -4.11 -6.65
N LEU A 128 -10.88 -4.85 -5.58
CA LEU A 128 -11.95 -5.86 -5.62
C LEU A 128 -13.34 -5.21 -5.61
N LEU A 129 -13.54 -4.15 -4.82
CA LEU A 129 -14.79 -3.40 -4.69
C LEU A 129 -14.92 -2.29 -5.76
N ASN A 130 -14.33 -2.46 -6.94
CA ASN A 130 -14.30 -1.39 -7.94
C ASN A 130 -15.72 -1.03 -8.42
N ASP A 131 -16.23 0.09 -7.93
CA ASP A 131 -17.53 0.69 -8.29
C ASP A 131 -17.42 1.70 -9.45
N GLY A 132 -16.30 1.68 -10.18
CA GLY A 132 -16.01 2.54 -11.33
C GLY A 132 -14.88 3.54 -11.10
N HIS A 133 -14.24 3.53 -9.93
CA HIS A 133 -13.13 4.44 -9.63
C HIS A 133 -11.86 4.15 -10.44
N ASN A 134 -11.63 2.90 -10.86
CA ASN A 134 -10.46 2.50 -11.66
C ASN A 134 -9.11 2.93 -11.03
N LEU A 135 -8.93 2.63 -9.75
CA LEU A 135 -7.68 2.90 -9.02
C LEU A 135 -6.55 2.04 -9.60
N LEU A 136 -5.45 2.69 -10.00
CA LEU A 136 -4.28 2.06 -10.59
C LEU A 136 -3.20 1.78 -9.55
N ALA A 137 -2.95 2.75 -8.68
CA ALA A 137 -1.87 2.66 -7.70
C ALA A 137 -2.11 3.55 -6.47
N ILE A 138 -1.34 3.27 -5.42
CA ILE A 138 -1.11 4.16 -4.29
C ILE A 138 0.40 4.43 -4.23
N GLN A 139 0.76 5.70 -4.12
CA GLN A 139 2.12 6.14 -3.82
C GLN A 139 2.08 6.74 -2.41
N TYR A 140 2.92 6.25 -1.50
CA TYR A 140 2.84 6.62 -0.09
C TYR A 140 4.24 6.77 0.49
N GLU A 141 4.49 7.84 1.23
CA GLU A 141 5.78 8.13 1.84
C GLU A 141 5.59 8.63 3.27
N GLY A 142 6.50 8.26 4.17
CA GLY A 142 6.38 8.65 5.57
C GLY A 142 7.69 8.70 6.35
N CYS A 143 7.61 9.23 7.56
CA CYS A 143 8.69 9.24 8.53
C CYS A 143 8.19 9.36 9.98
N TRP A 144 9.09 9.11 10.94
CA TRP A 144 8.82 9.20 12.37
C TRP A 144 8.87 10.63 12.96
N SER A 145 9.19 11.63 12.15
CA SER A 145 9.17 13.02 12.59
C SER A 145 9.20 13.96 11.40
N SER A 146 8.14 14.74 11.25
CA SER A 146 8.14 15.89 10.35
C SER A 146 7.56 17.11 11.05
N SER A 147 8.08 18.29 10.69
CA SER A 147 7.47 19.56 11.13
C SER A 147 6.26 19.92 10.26
N LYS A 148 6.13 19.33 9.06
CA LYS A 148 5.04 19.55 8.10
C LYS A 148 4.86 18.31 7.23
N ALA A 149 3.66 17.73 7.21
CA ALA A 149 3.31 16.67 6.26
C ALA A 149 3.07 17.28 4.87
N ARG A 150 4.08 17.19 3.99
CA ARG A 150 4.02 17.70 2.61
C ARG A 150 4.29 16.57 1.64
N LEU A 151 3.45 16.50 0.60
CA LEU A 151 3.54 15.48 -0.43
C LEU A 151 4.92 15.50 -1.10
N GLY A 152 5.60 14.35 -1.16
CA GLY A 152 6.90 14.20 -1.80
C GLY A 152 8.10 14.75 -1.00
N GLU A 153 7.90 15.17 0.26
CA GLU A 153 8.98 15.72 1.10
C GLU A 153 9.44 14.75 2.21
N PHE A 154 8.92 13.52 2.26
CA PHE A 154 9.32 12.53 3.26
C PHE A 154 10.57 11.74 2.84
N GLY A 155 11.45 11.47 3.81
CA GLY A 155 12.74 10.79 3.59
C GLY A 155 12.97 9.56 4.49
N GLY A 156 11.91 8.91 4.96
CA GLY A 156 12.00 7.73 5.85
C GLY A 156 11.73 6.44 5.11
N GLU A 157 10.50 6.30 4.63
CA GLU A 157 10.03 5.16 3.87
C GLU A 157 9.15 5.58 2.69
N GLY A 158 9.09 4.70 1.70
CA GLY A 158 8.22 4.82 0.54
C GLY A 158 7.61 3.47 0.18
N GLU A 159 6.33 3.48 -0.13
CA GLU A 159 5.56 2.35 -0.63
C GLU A 159 4.84 2.73 -1.93
N TYR A 160 5.01 1.89 -2.95
CA TYR A 160 4.26 1.95 -4.20
C TYR A 160 3.46 0.67 -4.33
N VAL A 161 2.13 0.77 -4.33
CA VAL A 161 1.22 -0.38 -4.46
C VAL A 161 0.43 -0.25 -5.75
N SER A 162 0.42 -1.30 -6.57
CA SER A 162 -0.38 -1.38 -7.79
C SER A 162 -0.77 -2.83 -8.07
N ARG A 163 -1.50 -3.08 -9.16
CA ARG A 163 -1.86 -4.45 -9.60
C ARG A 163 -0.66 -5.28 -10.04
N HIS A 164 0.44 -4.65 -10.46
CA HIS A 164 1.59 -5.33 -11.05
C HIS A 164 2.83 -5.32 -10.15
N LEU A 165 2.93 -4.31 -9.29
CA LEU A 165 4.13 -4.00 -8.53
C LEU A 165 3.75 -3.59 -7.11
N ARG A 166 4.45 -4.15 -6.13
CA ARG A 166 4.43 -3.70 -4.74
C ARG A 166 5.84 -3.47 -4.22
N LEU A 167 6.27 -2.22 -4.27
CA LEU A 167 7.62 -1.82 -3.90
C LEU A 167 7.62 -1.12 -2.53
N TYR A 168 8.49 -1.56 -1.63
CA TYR A 168 8.77 -0.88 -0.36
C TYR A 168 10.27 -0.60 -0.23
N SER A 169 10.59 0.62 0.18
CA SER A 169 11.94 1.06 0.49
C SER A 169 11.97 1.90 1.76
N SER A 170 13.09 1.85 2.48
CA SER A 170 13.33 2.69 3.63
C SER A 170 14.81 3.07 3.76
N SER A 171 15.08 4.23 4.34
CA SER A 171 16.44 4.75 4.56
C SER A 171 17.25 3.82 5.45
N THR A 172 16.64 3.27 6.52
CA THR A 172 17.25 2.23 7.38
C THR A 172 17.77 1.05 6.57
N ARG A 173 17.04 0.63 5.54
CA ARG A 173 17.42 -0.51 4.72
C ARG A 173 18.63 -0.23 3.84
N ALA A 174 18.75 1.00 3.33
CA ALA A 174 19.92 1.41 2.57
C ALA A 174 21.18 1.38 3.46
N VAL A 175 21.07 1.88 4.70
CA VAL A 175 22.18 1.87 5.67
C VAL A 175 22.59 0.43 6.03
N GLN A 176 21.63 -0.43 6.37
CA GLN A 176 21.90 -1.83 6.72
C GLN A 176 22.58 -2.59 5.57
N LEU A 177 22.15 -2.37 4.33
CA LEU A 177 22.79 -2.98 3.16
C LEU A 177 24.23 -2.48 2.99
N GLY A 178 24.46 -1.18 3.16
CA GLY A 178 25.80 -0.59 3.09
C GLY A 178 26.74 -1.16 4.15
N GLU A 179 26.27 -1.26 5.40
CA GLU A 179 27.04 -1.86 6.51
C GLU A 179 27.37 -3.32 6.25
N ASP A 180 26.43 -4.10 5.70
CA ASP A 180 26.63 -5.52 5.41
C ASP A 180 27.68 -5.74 4.32
N ILE A 181 27.56 -4.99 3.21
CA ILE A 181 28.51 -5.02 2.11
C ILE A 181 29.90 -4.58 2.57
N ASP A 182 30.00 -3.44 3.26
CA ASP A 182 31.28 -2.90 3.74
C ASP A 182 31.97 -3.87 4.71
N ARG A 183 31.22 -4.53 5.60
CA ARG A 183 31.76 -5.57 6.50
C ARG A 183 32.43 -6.71 5.72
N HIS A 184 31.78 -7.22 4.67
CA HIS A 184 32.33 -8.29 3.85
C HIS A 184 33.54 -7.83 3.02
N LEU A 185 33.49 -6.63 2.45
CA LEU A 185 34.60 -6.08 1.67
C LEU A 185 35.84 -5.84 2.53
N ARG A 186 35.70 -5.33 3.76
CA ARG A 186 36.83 -5.18 4.70
C ARG A 186 37.47 -6.52 5.07
N GLY A 187 36.69 -7.59 5.07
CA GLY A 187 37.17 -8.97 5.24
C GLY A 187 37.76 -9.60 3.97
N ASN A 188 37.82 -8.87 2.86
CA ASN A 188 38.16 -9.37 1.52
C ASN A 188 37.26 -10.55 1.06
N ASP A 189 36.03 -10.59 1.58
CA ASP A 189 35.03 -11.61 1.30
C ASP A 189 34.06 -11.15 0.20
N VAL A 190 34.59 -11.11 -1.02
CA VAL A 190 33.87 -10.63 -2.20
C VAL A 190 32.60 -11.46 -2.47
N ALA A 191 32.63 -12.76 -2.17
CA ALA A 191 31.50 -13.66 -2.42
C ALA A 191 30.29 -13.27 -1.57
N ASN A 192 30.47 -13.03 -0.27
CA ASN A 192 29.35 -12.62 0.58
C ASN A 192 28.92 -11.17 0.34
N ALA A 193 29.83 -10.26 -0.04
CA ALA A 193 29.45 -8.92 -0.50
C ALA A 193 28.52 -8.98 -1.73
N ALA A 194 28.86 -9.83 -2.72
CA ALA A 194 28.02 -10.07 -3.89
C ALA A 194 26.68 -10.71 -3.51
N GLN A 195 26.66 -11.66 -2.57
CA GLN A 195 25.44 -12.29 -2.07
C GLN A 195 24.50 -11.29 -1.38
N ALA A 196 25.04 -10.34 -0.61
CA ALA A 196 24.27 -9.27 0.02
C ALA A 196 23.60 -8.37 -1.03
N MET A 197 24.34 -7.98 -2.09
CA MET A 197 23.78 -7.24 -3.22
C MET A 197 22.70 -8.05 -3.95
N LEU A 198 22.96 -9.32 -4.26
CA LEU A 198 22.01 -10.20 -4.93
C LEU A 198 20.71 -10.35 -4.13
N LYS A 199 20.78 -10.43 -2.80
CA LYS A 199 19.60 -10.46 -1.93
C LYS A 199 18.76 -9.17 -2.05
N SER A 200 19.42 -8.02 -2.18
CA SER A 200 18.72 -6.74 -2.40
C SER A 200 18.02 -6.72 -3.77
N VAL A 201 18.70 -7.16 -4.83
CA VAL A 201 18.13 -7.26 -6.18
C VAL A 201 16.96 -8.24 -6.21
N ARG A 202 17.11 -9.42 -5.61
CA ARG A 202 16.02 -10.43 -5.53
C ARG A 202 14.77 -9.87 -4.87
N ARG A 203 14.92 -9.12 -3.79
CA ARG A 203 13.76 -8.46 -3.18
C ARG A 203 13.08 -7.46 -4.11
N LEU A 204 13.84 -6.68 -4.87
CA LEU A 204 13.25 -5.78 -5.87
C LEU A 204 12.52 -6.58 -6.93
N LEU A 205 13.05 -7.72 -7.37
CA LEU A 205 12.35 -8.61 -8.28
C LEU A 205 11.07 -9.19 -7.66
N ASP A 206 11.12 -9.60 -6.39
CA ASP A 206 9.98 -10.14 -5.64
C ASP A 206 8.84 -9.11 -5.46
N SER A 207 9.10 -7.81 -5.70
CA SER A 207 8.05 -6.78 -5.75
C SER A 207 7.14 -6.90 -6.98
N VAL A 208 7.58 -7.58 -8.04
CA VAL A 208 6.78 -7.85 -9.24
C VAL A 208 5.86 -9.02 -8.97
N LEU A 209 4.55 -8.76 -8.98
CA LEU A 209 3.54 -9.70 -8.49
C LEU A 209 3.28 -10.86 -9.45
N HIS A 210 3.52 -10.68 -10.76
CA HIS A 210 3.32 -11.72 -11.76
C HIS A 210 4.60 -12.52 -12.01
N ASP A 211 4.57 -13.81 -11.73
CA ASP A 211 5.73 -14.72 -11.82
C ASP A 211 6.39 -14.73 -13.21
N GLY A 212 5.59 -14.76 -14.29
CA GLY A 212 6.10 -14.68 -15.67
C GLY A 212 6.88 -13.39 -15.95
N GLN A 213 6.31 -12.22 -15.64
CA GLN A 213 6.98 -10.93 -15.80
C GLN A 213 8.24 -10.84 -14.93
N ARG A 214 8.17 -11.34 -13.69
CA ARG A 214 9.32 -11.38 -12.78
C ARG A 214 10.46 -12.24 -13.37
N ALA A 215 10.16 -13.40 -13.93
CA ALA A 215 11.14 -14.27 -14.57
C ALA A 215 11.78 -13.61 -15.81
N GLU A 216 10.98 -12.93 -16.63
CA GLU A 216 11.44 -12.21 -17.82
C GLU A 216 12.36 -11.03 -17.46
N ILE A 217 11.98 -10.21 -16.48
CA ILE A 217 12.81 -9.11 -15.95
C ILE A 217 14.12 -9.69 -15.38
N THR A 218 14.04 -10.77 -14.61
CA THR A 218 15.21 -11.44 -14.03
C THR A 218 16.19 -11.89 -15.12
N SER A 219 15.69 -12.56 -16.17
CA SER A 219 16.54 -13.04 -17.27
C SER A 219 17.17 -11.88 -18.04
N SER A 220 16.42 -10.79 -18.24
CA SER A 220 16.89 -9.60 -18.94
C SER A 220 18.03 -8.93 -18.18
N ILE A 221 17.86 -8.72 -16.86
CA ILE A 221 18.89 -8.15 -15.99
C ILE A 221 20.13 -9.05 -15.96
N ALA A 222 19.98 -10.37 -15.84
CA ALA A 222 21.10 -11.29 -15.82
C ALA A 222 21.92 -11.25 -17.13
N ALA A 223 21.24 -11.15 -18.29
CA ALA A 223 21.88 -11.01 -19.58
C ALA A 223 22.63 -9.66 -19.71
N ALA A 224 22.02 -8.55 -19.28
CA ALA A 224 22.63 -7.23 -19.30
C ALA A 224 23.89 -7.16 -18.42
N LEU A 225 23.81 -7.65 -17.17
CA LEU A 225 24.95 -7.67 -16.25
C LEU A 225 26.09 -8.56 -16.76
N SER A 226 25.78 -9.67 -17.44
CA SER A 226 26.80 -10.58 -17.98
C SER A 226 27.48 -10.04 -19.24
N SER A 227 26.75 -9.30 -20.08
CA SER A 227 27.25 -8.72 -21.33
C SER A 227 27.88 -7.34 -21.16
N GLY A 228 27.60 -6.65 -20.04
CA GLY A 228 28.02 -5.27 -19.81
C GLY A 228 27.30 -4.25 -20.70
N GLN A 229 26.18 -4.63 -21.32
CA GLN A 229 25.37 -3.78 -22.19
C GLN A 229 24.06 -3.39 -21.51
N ASP A 230 23.64 -2.14 -21.71
CA ASP A 230 22.35 -1.65 -21.22
C ASP A 230 21.18 -2.32 -21.96
N LEU A 231 20.05 -2.47 -21.26
CA LEU A 231 18.82 -2.99 -21.85
C LEU A 231 18.27 -2.00 -22.89
N GLN A 232 18.05 -2.46 -24.12
CA GLN A 232 17.37 -1.68 -25.14
C GLN A 232 15.86 -1.94 -25.08
N ALA A 233 15.06 -0.89 -25.12
CA ALA A 233 13.61 -1.03 -25.30
C ALA A 233 13.33 -1.44 -26.75
N THR A 234 12.63 -2.55 -26.94
CA THR A 234 11.98 -2.92 -28.22
C THR A 234 10.71 -2.13 -28.44
#